data_AF-A0A9E5BEL4-F1
#
_entry.id   AF-A0A9E5BEL4-F1
#
_cell.length_a   1.000
_cell.length_b   1.000
_cell.length_c   1.000
_cell.angle_alpha   90.00
_cell.angle_beta   90.00
_cell.angle_gamma   90.00
#
_symmetry.space_group_name_H-M   'P 1'
#
loop_
_entity.id
_entity.type
_entity.pdbx_description
1 polymer ?
#
loop_
_entity_poly.entity_id
_entity_poly.type
_entity_poly.pdbx_seq_one_letter_code
_entity_poly.pdbx_strand_id
1 'polypeptide(L)'
;GLEHGHEAGGLSGSPVLARSNQTIHDLFQALHNRIPIIGVGGILSGENVKQKLDAGASLVQIYTGLIYQGPKLIADCVRAFP
;
A
#
# COMPACT_ATOMS: atom_id res chain seq x y z
N GLY A 1 -14.12 -8.69 14.58
CA GLY A 1 -14.42 -7.86 13.39
C GLY A 1 -13.89 -6.45 13.62
N LEU A 2 -13.95 -5.57 12.63
CA LEU A 2 -13.66 -4.14 12.79
C LEU A 2 -14.88 -3.42 13.37
N GLU A 3 -14.67 -2.34 14.14
CA GLU A 3 -15.71 -1.57 14.85
C GLU A 3 -16.84 -1.09 13.92
N HIS A 4 -16.53 -0.71 12.67
CA HIS A 4 -17.48 -0.29 11.65
C HIS A 4 -17.59 -1.27 10.46
N GLY A 5 -17.27 -2.56 10.68
CA GLY A 5 -17.22 -3.56 9.62
C GLY A 5 -18.56 -3.90 8.94
N HIS A 6 -19.67 -3.34 9.43
CA HIS A 6 -21.03 -3.56 8.91
C HIS A 6 -21.52 -2.43 7.99
N GLU A 7 -20.77 -1.34 7.85
CA GLU A 7 -21.13 -0.26 6.92
C GLU A 7 -20.96 -0.70 5.46
N ALA A 8 -21.80 -0.16 4.57
CA ALA A 8 -21.70 -0.43 3.15
C ALA A 8 -20.54 0.35 2.52
N GLY A 9 -19.79 -0.30 1.62
CA GLY A 9 -18.74 0.35 0.83
C GLY A 9 -17.40 -0.40 0.85
N GLY A 10 -16.36 0.28 0.37
CA GLY A 10 -15.00 -0.24 0.33
C GLY A 10 -14.18 0.20 1.54
N LEU A 11 -13.47 -0.73 2.17
CA LEU A 11 -12.52 -0.45 3.24
C LEU A 11 -11.17 0.00 2.65
N SER A 12 -10.56 1.03 3.24
CA SER A 12 -9.23 1.52 2.87
C SER A 12 -8.36 1.78 4.11
N GLY A 13 -7.13 2.28 3.92
CA GLY A 13 -6.22 2.60 5.02
C GLY A 13 -5.54 1.39 5.66
N SER A 14 -5.03 1.57 6.89
CA SER A 14 -4.21 0.58 7.60
C SER A 14 -4.80 -0.85 7.63
N PRO A 15 -6.12 -1.05 7.79
CA PRO A 15 -6.69 -2.40 7.81
C PRO A 15 -6.44 -3.23 6.55
N VAL A 16 -6.21 -2.60 5.39
CA VAL A 16 -5.97 -3.31 4.13
C VAL A 16 -4.49 -3.54 3.82
N LEU A 17 -3.55 -3.05 4.64
CA LEU A 17 -2.10 -3.11 4.36
C LEU A 17 -1.62 -4.54 4.09
N ALA A 18 -1.87 -5.46 5.03
CA ALA A 18 -1.37 -6.84 4.93
C ALA A 18 -1.93 -7.58 3.71
N ARG A 19 -3.26 -7.50 3.50
CA ARG A 19 -3.91 -8.16 2.36
C ARG A 19 -3.44 -7.60 1.02
N SER A 20 -3.29 -6.28 0.92
CA SER A 20 -2.82 -5.67 -0.32
C SER A 20 -1.35 -5.98 -0.62
N ASN A 21 -0.49 -6.14 0.39
CA ASN A 21 0.88 -6.65 0.19
C ASN A 21 0.88 -8.09 -0.32
N GLN A 22 0.03 -8.96 0.24
CA GLN A 22 -0.12 -10.34 -0.24
C GLN A 22 -0.56 -10.37 -1.71
N THR A 23 -1.56 -9.57 -2.09
CA THR A 23 -2.01 -9.48 -3.49
C THR A 23 -0.89 -9.02 -4.44
N ILE A 24 -0.07 -8.05 -4.04
CA ILE A 24 1.08 -7.61 -4.83
C ILE A 24 2.07 -8.75 -5.02
N HIS A 25 2.38 -9.49 -3.94
CA HIS A 25 3.27 -10.65 -4.00
C HIS A 25 2.75 -11.74 -4.94
N ASP A 26 1.48 -12.10 -4.82
CA ASP A 26 0.86 -13.13 -5.66
C ASP A 26 0.89 -12.73 -7.14
N LEU A 27 0.61 -11.46 -7.44
CA LEU A 27 0.71 -10.92 -8.80
C LEU A 27 2.15 -10.91 -9.30
N PHE A 28 3.11 -10.51 -8.47
CA PHE A 28 4.52 -10.50 -8.84
C PHE A 28 5.01 -11.90 -9.25
N GLN A 29 4.65 -12.93 -8.46
CA GLN A 29 4.95 -14.33 -8.79
C GLN A 29 4.29 -14.77 -10.10
N ALA A 30 3.01 -14.46 -10.29
CA ALA A 30 2.28 -14.88 -11.49
C ALA A 30 2.79 -14.19 -12.77
N LEU A 31 3.16 -12.91 -12.67
CA LEU A 31 3.55 -12.08 -13.81
C LEU A 31 5.02 -12.25 -14.19
N HIS A 32 5.83 -12.87 -13.32
CA HIS A 32 7.27 -13.08 -13.52
C HIS A 32 8.01 -11.78 -13.89
N ASN A 33 7.65 -10.69 -13.21
CA ASN A 33 8.21 -9.34 -13.42
C ASN A 33 8.05 -8.80 -14.87
N ARG A 34 7.13 -9.32 -15.67
CA ARG A 34 6.89 -8.85 -17.05
C ARG A 34 5.94 -7.66 -17.15
N ILE A 35 5.16 -7.40 -16.09
CA ILE A 35 4.22 -6.29 -16.00
C ILE A 35 4.49 -5.54 -14.69
N PRO A 36 4.81 -4.23 -14.73
CA PRO A 36 5.01 -3.43 -13.53
C PRO A 36 3.75 -3.37 -12.66
N ILE A 37 3.92 -3.48 -11.35
CA ILE A 37 2.82 -3.42 -10.38
C ILE A 37 2.88 -2.08 -9.64
N ILE A 38 1.76 -1.36 -9.58
CA ILE A 38 1.61 -0.18 -8.72
C ILE A 38 0.93 -0.62 -7.41
N GLY A 39 1.68 -0.56 -6.31
CA GLY A 39 1.21 -0.96 -4.98
C GLY A 39 0.33 0.12 -4.33
N VAL A 40 -0.84 -0.28 -3.83
CA VAL A 40 -1.76 0.60 -3.09
C VAL A 40 -2.33 -0.13 -1.88
N GLY A 41 -2.93 0.63 -0.95
CA GLY A 41 -3.61 0.10 0.24
C GLY A 41 -2.74 0.17 1.49
N GLY A 42 -3.22 0.92 2.49
CA GLY A 42 -2.62 0.95 3.82
C GLY A 42 -1.26 1.62 3.98
N ILE A 43 -0.85 2.48 3.04
CA ILE A 43 0.41 3.23 3.13
C ILE A 43 0.23 4.48 4.00
N LEU A 44 0.76 4.45 5.22
CA LEU A 44 0.72 5.54 6.19
C LEU A 44 2.13 5.99 6.65
N SER A 45 3.19 5.33 6.17
CA SER A 45 4.58 5.68 6.44
C SER A 45 5.49 5.22 5.29
N GLY A 46 6.73 5.71 5.27
CA GLY A 46 7.77 5.23 4.36
C GLY A 46 8.07 3.72 4.54
N GLU A 47 7.93 3.18 5.75
CA GLU A 47 8.08 1.74 5.98
C GLU A 47 7.02 0.93 5.22
N ASN A 48 5.79 1.43 5.11
CA ASN A 48 4.77 0.77 4.30
C ASN A 48 5.11 0.81 2.81
N VAL A 49 5.83 1.83 2.33
CA VAL A 49 6.34 1.85 0.96
C VAL A 49 7.35 0.73 0.74
N LYS A 50 8.32 0.56 1.65
CA LYS A 50 9.29 -0.55 1.55
C LYS A 50 8.59 -1.90 1.48
N GLN A 51 7.60 -2.13 2.34
CA GLN A 51 6.82 -3.37 2.30
C GLN A 51 6.10 -3.61 0.95
N LYS A 52 5.67 -2.55 0.26
CA LYS A 52 5.09 -2.67 -1.09
C LYS A 52 6.15 -3.06 -2.11
N LEU A 53 7.31 -2.41 -2.05
CA LEU A 53 8.44 -2.69 -2.94
C LEU A 53 8.96 -4.12 -2.74
N ASP A 54 9.14 -4.55 -1.48
CA ASP A 54 9.58 -5.91 -1.13
C ASP A 54 8.56 -6.98 -1.56
N ALA A 55 7.27 -6.64 -1.60
CA ALA A 55 6.23 -7.51 -2.15
C ALA A 55 6.29 -7.62 -3.68
N GLY A 56 7.04 -6.75 -4.37
CA GLY A 56 7.20 -6.77 -5.83
C GLY A 56 6.54 -5.60 -6.56
N ALA A 57 6.08 -4.56 -5.86
CA ALA A 57 5.62 -3.33 -6.51
C ALA A 57 6.81 -2.54 -7.10
N SER A 58 6.57 -1.91 -8.24
CA SER A 58 7.53 -1.00 -8.88
C SER A 58 7.29 0.46 -8.49
N LEU A 59 6.04 0.81 -8.17
CA LEU A 59 5.59 2.14 -7.76
C LEU A 59 4.57 2.01 -6.63
N VAL A 60 4.25 3.13 -5.97
CA VAL A 60 3.17 3.16 -4.97
C VAL A 60 2.20 4.31 -5.19
N GLN A 61 0.95 4.12 -4.74
CA GLN A 61 -0.09 5.15 -4.71
C GLN A 61 -0.59 5.34 -3.27
N ILE A 62 -0.74 6.60 -2.85
CA ILE A 62 -1.23 6.97 -1.52
C ILE A 62 -2.57 7.72 -1.60
N TYR A 63 -3.48 7.44 -0.67
CA TYR A 63 -4.72 8.20 -0.48
C TYR A 63 -5.05 8.34 1.00
N THR A 64 -5.52 7.28 1.67
CA THR A 64 -5.93 7.34 3.09
C THR A 64 -4.81 7.87 3.98
N GLY A 65 -3.56 7.46 3.73
CA GLY A 65 -2.41 8.00 4.44
C GLY A 65 -2.23 9.52 4.25
N LEU A 66 -2.48 10.06 3.05
CA LEU A 66 -2.39 11.50 2.81
C LEU A 66 -3.46 12.26 3.60
N ILE A 67 -4.68 11.71 3.73
CA ILE A 67 -5.76 12.29 4.54
C ILE A 67 -5.33 12.41 6.01
N TYR A 68 -4.81 11.33 6.60
CA TYR A 68 -4.54 11.28 8.04
C TYR A 68 -3.15 11.79 8.45
N GLN A 69 -2.14 11.64 7.60
CA GLN A 69 -0.77 12.07 7.89
C GLN A 69 -0.44 13.44 7.28
N GLY A 70 -1.22 13.91 6.31
CA GLY A 70 -0.94 15.15 5.59
C GLY A 70 0.30 15.08 4.69
N PRO A 71 0.73 16.23 4.12
CA PRO A 71 1.78 16.28 3.10
C PRO A 71 3.14 15.74 3.53
N LYS A 72 3.45 15.72 4.85
CA LYS A 72 4.72 15.15 5.37
C LYS A 72 4.93 13.69 4.96
N LEU A 73 3.84 12.95 4.72
CA LEU A 73 3.91 11.56 4.28
C LEU A 73 4.61 11.42 2.94
N ILE A 74 4.47 12.40 2.04
CA ILE A 74 5.11 12.36 0.72
C ILE A 74 6.63 12.31 0.88
N ALA A 75 7.19 13.21 1.69
CA ALA A 75 8.63 13.23 1.95
C ALA A 75 9.11 11.95 2.67
N ASP A 76 8.27 11.37 3.52
CA ASP A 76 8.57 10.11 4.20
C ASP A 76 8.60 8.92 3.24
N CYS A 77 7.62 8.82 2.35
CA CYS A 77 7.59 7.84 1.27
C CYS A 77 8.80 7.98 0.34
N VAL A 78 9.12 9.19 -0.09
CA VAL A 78 10.25 9.45 -1.01
C VAL A 78 11.59 9.04 -0.37
N ARG A 79 11.82 9.31 0.92
CA ARG A 79 13.04 8.88 1.63
C ARG A 79 13.16 7.37 1.76
N ALA A 80 12.05 6.64 1.67
CA ALA A 80 12.02 5.19 1.80
C ALA A 80 12.12 4.47 0.45
N PHE A 81 11.93 5.17 -0.67
CA PHE A 81 12.23 4.63 -1.99
C PHE A 81 13.75 4.47 -2.17
N PRO A 82 14.21 3.33 -2.73
CA PRO A 82 15.61 3.08 -3.01
C PRO A 82 16.16 3.93 -4.16
#